data_AF-A0A0V1ESR1-F1
#
_entry.id   AF-A0A0V1ESR1-F1
#
_cell.length_a   1.000
_cell.length_b   1.000
_cell.length_c   1.000
_cell.angle_alpha   90.00
_cell.angle_beta   90.00
_cell.angle_gamma   90.00
#
_symmetry.space_group_name_H-M   'P 1'
#
loop_
_entity.id
_entity.type
_entity.pdbx_description
1 polymer ?
#
loop_
_entity_poly.entity_id
_entity_poly.type
_entity_poly.pdbx_seq_one_letter_code
_entity_poly.pdbx_strand_id
1 'polypeptide(L)'
;MLKTGGTVIPVPAGRYSDPLNKRTLLSLTATIFDLLGYLAPFTVRAKMLLQLLWQEGTSWDDPLPVPVAAVWRNWKGELTNLAQVRFDRACIQCLLMEWVHIDLQGFSDASGSAYGAVVYLRLVHGNGKVEVRFLAAKSRVAMIKKLSLSRLELMAALLCARLITHVKREADLPIRSCFCWSDSSVALCWIRSDAQRWKPFMANRVREIQEVTSSDWWRHCPTQDNQADLASRGRPVSKLSDESLWDSGPREGGVGAPKTALIMTTSLKFDLWSVMEITRYGSYGKLIRVTAWCLRFISNARLPMETREAEKTWIRQVQVSAYGPGSHRRKDLQQFNPCLDEDGILRVGGRLTFAELPQETRNPILLPHGDEVVKLLIQHVHEQQLHAGVNQTLAATRRRFWITRGRSAVKDVQMAELPPERTEAVGPFVYIGVDFAGPILARSDGKSLTLLKTYVCVFTCMVVRTIHLELVPDMTVHSFLRALRRFISRRGRPRLLQSDNFRTFHLASRFLKPPCKSRNWKCGGYWERLVRSIKVALNYVLGRCHAKPDKLRTVLCEIEARINDRPLTIVSDRPDDQLALTPAHFLIGR
;
A
#
# COMPACT_ATOMS: atom_id res chain seq x y z
N MET A 1 27.17 -54.47 19.81
CA MET A 1 27.64 -53.59 20.92
C MET A 1 27.59 -52.14 20.45
N LEU A 2 26.46 -51.47 20.62
CA LEU A 2 26.27 -50.06 20.24
C LEU A 2 26.81 -49.17 21.37
N LYS A 3 27.98 -48.57 21.16
CA LYS A 3 28.53 -47.58 22.09
C LYS A 3 27.69 -46.30 22.02
N THR A 4 26.83 -46.09 23.01
CA THR A 4 26.04 -44.87 23.28
C THR A 4 26.94 -43.76 23.83
N GLY A 5 27.99 -43.39 23.10
CA GLY A 5 28.88 -42.29 23.45
C GLY A 5 28.54 -41.05 22.64
N GLY A 6 28.05 -39.98 23.29
CA GLY A 6 27.84 -38.67 22.65
C GLY A 6 29.15 -38.10 22.10
N THR A 7 29.06 -37.29 21.04
CA THR A 7 30.24 -36.62 20.48
C THR A 7 30.68 -35.51 21.44
N VAL A 8 31.86 -35.65 22.05
CA VAL A 8 32.49 -34.58 22.84
C VAL A 8 33.22 -33.65 21.88
N ILE A 9 32.87 -32.36 21.89
CA ILE A 9 33.56 -31.37 21.06
C ILE A 9 34.93 -31.11 21.68
N PRO A 10 36.04 -31.28 20.94
CA PRO A 10 37.38 -31.04 21.48
C PRO A 10 37.50 -29.58 21.92
N VAL A 11 37.82 -29.39 23.20
CA VAL A 11 38.06 -28.05 23.76
C VAL A 11 39.44 -27.59 23.29
N PRO A 12 39.57 -26.44 22.62
CA PRO A 12 40.88 -25.88 22.33
C PRO A 12 41.62 -25.59 23.64
N ALA A 13 42.86 -26.06 23.78
CA ALA A 13 43.70 -25.69 24.92
C ALA A 13 43.92 -24.16 24.90
N GLY A 14 43.14 -23.43 25.71
CA GLY A 14 43.19 -21.98 25.76
C GLY A 14 44.52 -21.50 26.34
N ARG A 15 45.34 -20.82 25.53
CA ARG A 15 46.44 -20.01 26.04
C ARG A 15 45.86 -18.77 26.71
N TYR A 16 45.51 -18.88 28.00
CA TYR A 16 44.95 -17.78 28.79
C TYR A 16 45.88 -16.56 28.89
N SER A 17 47.17 -16.75 28.61
CA SER A 17 48.21 -15.72 28.59
C SER A 17 48.34 -14.93 27.29
N ASP A 18 47.57 -15.26 26.24
CA ASP A 18 47.70 -14.59 24.95
C ASP A 18 47.20 -13.14 24.98
N PRO A 19 47.88 -12.19 24.30
CA PRO A 19 47.49 -10.79 24.25
C PRO A 19 46.05 -10.62 23.75
N LEU A 20 45.29 -9.73 24.37
CA LEU A 20 43.92 -9.41 23.97
C LEU A 20 43.95 -8.46 22.77
N ASN A 21 44.07 -9.02 21.58
CA ASN A 21 44.04 -8.29 20.31
C ASN A 21 43.18 -9.03 19.27
N LYS A 22 42.99 -8.39 18.10
CA LYS A 22 42.13 -8.91 17.03
C LYS A 22 42.69 -10.21 16.43
N ARG A 23 44.02 -10.35 16.34
CA ARG A 23 44.69 -11.55 15.81
C ARG A 23 44.42 -12.78 16.67
N THR A 24 44.56 -12.68 17.99
CA THR A 24 44.29 -13.81 18.89
C THR A 24 42.81 -14.16 18.95
N LEU A 25 41.91 -13.17 18.80
CA LEU A 25 40.48 -13.42 18.67
C LEU A 25 40.14 -14.28 17.45
N LEU A 26 40.62 -13.89 16.27
CA LEU A 26 40.40 -14.66 15.04
C LEU A 26 41.03 -16.05 15.12
N SER A 27 42.29 -16.13 15.59
CA SER A 27 43.02 -17.39 15.73
C SER A 27 42.27 -18.38 16.62
N LEU A 28 41.87 -17.96 17.83
CA LEU A 28 41.14 -18.81 18.78
C LEU A 28 39.73 -19.18 18.28
N THR A 29 39.06 -18.30 17.53
CA THR A 29 37.76 -18.64 16.95
C THR A 29 37.90 -19.71 15.86
N ALA A 30 38.99 -19.66 15.09
CA ALA A 30 39.28 -20.59 14.00
C ALA A 30 39.75 -21.98 14.48
N THR A 31 40.20 -22.13 15.72
CA THR A 31 40.54 -23.46 16.28
C THR A 31 39.32 -24.31 16.58
N ILE A 32 38.13 -23.72 16.68
CA ILE A 32 36.88 -24.45 16.87
C ILE A 32 36.48 -25.11 15.55
N PHE A 33 36.75 -26.40 15.44
CA PHE A 33 36.40 -27.19 14.27
C PHE A 33 34.95 -27.68 14.35
N ASP A 34 34.03 -26.92 13.74
CA ASP A 34 32.59 -27.19 13.74
C ASP A 34 32.03 -27.26 12.31
N LEU A 35 32.20 -28.42 11.66
CA LEU A 35 31.77 -28.63 10.27
C LEU A 35 30.25 -28.62 10.11
N LEU A 36 29.54 -29.23 11.05
CA LEU A 36 28.08 -29.37 11.01
C LEU A 36 27.35 -28.20 11.67
N GLY A 37 28.05 -27.29 12.35
CA GLY A 37 27.44 -26.10 12.95
C GLY A 37 26.78 -26.35 14.30
N TYR A 38 27.19 -27.38 15.04
CA TYR A 38 26.69 -27.67 16.38
C TYR A 38 26.85 -26.47 17.33
N LEU A 39 27.96 -25.74 17.19
CA LEU A 39 28.31 -24.54 17.95
C LEU A 39 28.04 -23.26 17.16
N ALA A 40 27.21 -23.28 16.11
CA ALA A 40 26.87 -22.08 15.35
C ALA A 40 26.36 -20.92 16.22
N PRO A 41 25.50 -21.13 17.25
CA PRO A 41 25.08 -20.08 18.19
C PRO A 41 26.21 -19.54 19.06
N PHE A 42 27.21 -20.36 19.39
CA PHE A 42 28.34 -19.92 20.21
C PHE A 42 29.39 -19.17 19.38
N THR A 43 29.75 -19.72 18.22
CA THR A 43 30.79 -19.18 17.34
C THR A 43 30.37 -17.88 16.63
N VAL A 44 29.07 -17.67 16.37
CA VAL A 44 28.58 -16.43 15.74
C VAL A 44 28.88 -15.19 16.59
N ARG A 45 28.88 -15.31 17.93
CA ARG A 45 29.22 -14.22 18.86
C ARG A 45 30.64 -13.71 18.62
N ALA A 46 31.61 -14.61 18.48
CA ALA A 46 32.99 -14.25 18.19
C ALA A 46 33.14 -13.62 16.80
N LYS A 47 32.43 -14.14 15.79
CA LYS A 47 32.41 -13.57 14.43
C LYS A 47 31.82 -12.14 14.42
N MET A 48 30.79 -11.87 15.23
CA MET A 48 30.21 -10.54 15.40
C MET A 48 31.19 -9.56 16.07
N LEU A 49 31.91 -9.99 17.12
CA LEU A 49 32.96 -9.18 17.75
C LEU A 49 34.08 -8.83 16.76
N LEU A 50 34.51 -9.80 15.95
CA LEU A 50 35.52 -9.55 14.93
C LEU A 50 35.06 -8.50 13.90
N GLN A 51 33.79 -8.55 13.49
CA GLN A 51 33.23 -7.53 12.62
C GLN A 51 33.20 -6.15 13.27
N LEU A 52 32.82 -6.06 14.55
CA LEU A 52 32.80 -4.80 15.30
C LEU A 52 34.19 -4.14 15.27
N LEU A 53 35.24 -4.90 15.55
CA LEU A 53 36.62 -4.42 15.53
C LEU A 53 37.08 -3.95 14.14
N TRP A 54 36.60 -4.59 13.08
CA TRP A 54 36.84 -4.10 11.71
C TRP A 54 36.13 -2.78 11.42
N GLN A 55 34.93 -2.56 11.95
CA GLN A 55 34.19 -1.30 11.79
C GLN A 55 34.83 -0.15 12.57
N GLU A 56 35.41 -0.44 13.73
CA GLU A 56 36.13 0.53 14.56
C GLU A 56 37.55 0.82 14.07
N GLY A 57 38.06 0.06 13.09
CA GLY A 57 39.38 0.27 12.51
C GLY A 57 40.55 -0.18 13.40
N THR A 58 40.32 -1.02 14.40
CA THR A 58 41.38 -1.56 15.28
C THR A 58 42.40 -2.34 14.47
N SER A 59 43.71 -2.13 14.67
CA SER A 59 44.75 -2.92 13.98
C SER A 59 44.77 -4.37 14.46
N TRP A 60 45.59 -5.22 13.84
CA TRP A 60 45.67 -6.65 14.16
C TRP A 60 46.20 -6.92 15.57
N ASP A 61 47.21 -6.16 15.98
CA ASP A 61 47.99 -6.40 17.18
C ASP A 61 47.72 -5.37 18.29
N ASP A 62 46.87 -4.36 18.01
CA ASP A 62 46.42 -3.37 18.98
C ASP A 62 45.59 -4.00 20.11
N PRO A 63 45.67 -3.47 21.34
CA PRO A 63 44.82 -3.92 22.42
C PRO A 63 43.34 -3.70 22.10
N LEU A 64 42.50 -4.69 22.44
CA LEU A 64 41.05 -4.57 22.26
C LEU A 64 40.48 -3.43 23.12
N PRO A 65 39.50 -2.65 22.60
CA PRO A 65 38.78 -1.68 23.41
C PRO A 65 38.19 -2.33 24.67
N VAL A 66 38.23 -1.62 25.80
CA VAL A 66 37.84 -2.15 27.13
C VAL A 66 36.48 -2.88 27.11
N PRO A 67 35.41 -2.36 26.46
CA PRO A 67 34.12 -3.06 26.39
C PRO A 67 34.20 -4.39 25.61
N VAL A 68 34.89 -4.41 24.47
CA VAL A 68 35.06 -5.61 23.64
C VAL A 68 35.94 -6.63 24.35
N ALA A 69 37.01 -6.18 25.01
CA ALA A 69 37.90 -7.03 25.79
C ALA A 69 37.16 -7.76 26.91
N ALA A 70 36.20 -7.12 27.58
CA ALA A 70 35.38 -7.74 28.61
C ALA A 70 34.48 -8.85 28.04
N VAL A 71 33.77 -8.58 26.93
CA VAL A 71 32.91 -9.58 26.25
C VAL A 71 33.75 -10.74 25.72
N TRP A 72 34.93 -10.46 25.17
CA TRP A 72 35.85 -11.46 24.67
C TRP A 72 36.40 -12.36 25.79
N ARG A 73 36.81 -11.79 26.93
CA ARG A 73 37.23 -12.57 28.10
C ARG A 73 36.13 -13.50 28.59
N ASN A 74 34.88 -13.03 28.64
CA ASN A 74 33.74 -13.86 29.01
C ASN A 74 33.56 -15.03 28.01
N TRP A 75 33.54 -14.73 26.71
CA TRP A 75 33.43 -15.76 25.67
C TRP A 75 34.58 -16.79 25.74
N LYS A 76 35.83 -16.36 25.99
CA LYS A 76 36.96 -17.28 26.23
C LYS A 76 36.74 -18.16 27.45
N GLY A 77 36.24 -17.59 28.54
CA GLY A 77 35.93 -18.31 29.77
C GLY A 77 34.89 -19.42 29.57
N GLU A 78 33.96 -19.23 28.63
CA GLU A 78 32.95 -20.25 28.29
C GLU A 78 33.54 -21.48 27.55
N LEU A 79 34.75 -21.40 26.99
CA LEU A 79 35.37 -22.50 26.24
C LEU A 79 35.56 -23.77 27.07
N THR A 80 35.85 -23.64 28.37
CA THR A 80 36.02 -24.79 29.28
C THR A 80 34.73 -25.58 29.45
N ASN A 81 33.58 -24.91 29.28
CA ASN A 81 32.27 -25.53 29.41
C ASN A 81 31.80 -26.20 28.10
N LEU A 82 32.54 -26.06 26.98
CA LEU A 82 32.14 -26.66 25.70
C LEU A 82 32.01 -28.19 25.78
N ALA A 83 32.79 -28.85 26.63
CA ALA A 83 32.71 -30.30 26.85
C ALA A 83 31.36 -30.75 27.45
N GLN A 84 30.57 -29.83 28.01
CA GLN A 84 29.24 -30.09 28.57
C GLN A 84 28.17 -30.16 27.47
N VAL A 85 28.41 -29.58 26.29
CA VAL A 85 27.48 -29.65 25.16
C VAL A 85 27.64 -31.01 24.47
N ARG A 86 26.60 -31.84 24.53
CA ARG A 86 26.60 -33.19 23.98
C ARG A 86 25.56 -33.32 22.89
N PHE A 87 25.95 -33.97 21.79
CA PHE A 87 25.04 -34.36 20.72
C PHE A 87 25.10 -35.87 20.50
N ASP A 88 23.94 -36.44 20.22
CA ASP A 88 23.84 -37.83 19.82
C ASP A 88 24.55 -38.06 18.50
N ARG A 89 25.50 -39.00 18.48
CA ARG A 89 26.30 -39.31 17.29
C ARG A 89 25.47 -40.01 16.20
N ALA A 90 24.54 -40.87 16.61
CA ALA A 90 23.63 -41.55 15.70
C ALA A 90 22.35 -40.71 15.56
N CYS A 91 22.09 -40.21 14.35
CA CYS A 91 20.87 -39.46 14.04
C CYS A 91 19.61 -40.34 14.08
N ILE A 92 19.76 -41.65 13.86
CA ILE A 92 18.70 -42.65 13.94
C ILE A 92 19.17 -43.73 14.91
N GLN A 93 18.44 -43.91 16.02
CA GLN A 93 18.79 -44.84 17.10
C GLN A 93 17.85 -46.06 17.17
N CYS A 94 16.92 -46.20 16.21
CA CYS A 94 15.93 -47.26 16.14
C CYS A 94 16.19 -48.25 14.98
N LEU A 95 15.52 -49.40 15.01
CA LEU A 95 15.57 -50.40 13.93
C LEU A 95 14.83 -49.89 12.69
N LEU A 96 15.32 -50.24 11.49
CA LEU A 96 14.80 -49.81 10.17
C LEU A 96 13.29 -50.08 9.95
N MET A 97 12.64 -50.90 10.78
CA MET A 97 11.22 -51.29 10.63
C MET A 97 10.24 -50.49 11.51
N GLU A 98 10.68 -49.51 12.29
CA GLU A 98 9.81 -48.80 13.25
C GLU A 98 9.24 -47.46 12.73
N TRP A 99 9.76 -46.93 11.63
CA TRP A 99 9.39 -45.61 11.11
C TRP A 99 8.63 -45.67 9.78
N VAL A 100 7.68 -44.74 9.62
CA VAL A 100 6.80 -44.61 8.45
C VAL A 100 7.44 -43.74 7.38
N HIS A 101 8.03 -42.62 7.79
CA HIS A 101 8.73 -41.71 6.88
C HIS A 101 9.68 -40.77 7.62
N ILE A 102 10.59 -40.19 6.83
CA ILE A 102 11.62 -39.24 7.27
C ILE A 102 11.40 -37.91 6.54
N ASP A 103 11.38 -36.81 7.28
CA ASP A 103 11.30 -35.46 6.73
C ASP A 103 12.51 -34.61 7.15
N LEU A 104 12.89 -33.65 6.31
CA LEU A 104 13.83 -32.58 6.68
C LEU A 104 13.09 -31.29 7.03
N GLN A 105 13.51 -30.64 8.12
CA GLN A 105 12.94 -29.40 8.62
C GLN A 105 14.05 -28.34 8.72
N GLY A 106 14.09 -27.40 7.79
CA GLY A 106 15.01 -26.26 7.80
C GLY A 106 14.36 -25.03 8.42
N PHE A 107 15.05 -24.34 9.33
CA PHE A 107 14.63 -23.07 9.92
C PHE A 107 15.61 -21.98 9.52
N SER A 108 15.11 -20.76 9.33
CA SER A 108 15.89 -19.59 8.97
C SER A 108 15.51 -18.37 9.79
N ASP A 109 16.51 -17.60 10.21
CA ASP A 109 16.30 -16.35 10.93
C ASP A 109 17.43 -15.33 10.68
N ALA A 110 17.11 -14.05 10.85
CA ALA A 110 18.07 -12.97 10.77
C ALA A 110 17.88 -11.93 11.88
N SER A 111 19.00 -11.51 12.44
CA SER A 111 19.12 -10.32 13.27
C SER A 111 19.84 -9.20 12.51
N GLY A 112 19.88 -7.99 13.09
CA GLY A 112 20.65 -6.88 12.53
C GLY A 112 22.16 -7.13 12.45
N SER A 113 22.67 -8.14 13.17
CA SER A 113 24.11 -8.42 13.29
C SER A 113 24.53 -9.73 12.60
N ALA A 114 23.67 -10.73 12.53
CA ALA A 114 23.96 -12.00 11.88
C ALA A 114 22.67 -12.69 11.43
N TYR A 115 22.81 -13.68 10.56
CA TYR A 115 21.71 -14.49 10.07
C TYR A 115 22.13 -15.95 9.99
N GLY A 116 21.17 -16.85 10.18
CA GLY A 116 21.46 -18.27 10.35
C GLY A 116 20.38 -19.18 9.80
N ALA A 117 20.76 -20.43 9.62
CA ALA A 117 19.86 -21.51 9.29
C ALA A 117 20.24 -22.78 10.07
N VAL A 118 19.25 -23.61 10.39
CA VAL A 118 19.43 -24.92 11.03
C VAL A 118 18.51 -25.94 10.37
N VAL A 119 18.97 -27.18 10.23
CA VAL A 119 18.25 -28.30 9.62
C VAL A 119 18.16 -29.43 10.63
N TYR A 120 16.93 -29.91 10.81
CA TYR A 120 16.59 -31.05 11.65
C TYR A 120 16.08 -32.20 10.81
N LEU A 121 16.38 -33.41 11.25
CA LEU A 121 15.75 -34.65 10.84
C LEU A 121 14.49 -34.86 11.68
N ARG A 122 13.36 -35.14 11.04
CA ARG A 122 12.11 -35.50 11.70
C ARG A 122 11.73 -36.92 11.30
N LEU A 123 11.71 -37.81 12.29
CA LEU A 123 11.40 -39.23 12.16
C LEU A 123 9.97 -39.46 12.67
N VAL A 124 9.11 -40.02 11.83
CA VAL A 124 7.73 -40.36 12.23
C VAL A 124 7.61 -41.88 12.35
N HIS A 125 7.34 -42.36 13.56
CA HIS A 125 7.20 -43.77 13.89
C HIS A 125 5.81 -44.32 13.56
N GLY A 126 5.70 -45.64 13.36
CA GLY A 126 4.43 -46.31 13.05
C GLY A 126 3.36 -46.15 14.13
N ASN A 127 3.79 -45.96 15.38
CA ASN A 127 2.93 -45.68 16.53
C ASN A 127 2.52 -44.20 16.67
N GLY A 128 2.92 -43.34 15.73
CA GLY A 128 2.63 -41.90 15.74
C GLY A 128 3.63 -41.04 16.53
N LYS A 129 4.62 -41.63 17.20
CA LYS A 129 5.70 -40.89 17.90
C LYS A 129 6.55 -40.12 16.89
N VAL A 130 6.91 -38.88 17.19
CA VAL A 130 7.76 -38.03 16.36
C VAL A 130 9.07 -37.74 17.09
N GLU A 131 10.18 -38.10 16.46
CA GLU A 131 11.50 -37.78 16.97
C GLU A 131 12.17 -36.74 16.09
N VAL A 132 12.75 -35.71 16.72
CA VAL A 132 13.47 -34.65 16.03
C VAL A 132 14.93 -34.66 16.45
N ARG A 133 15.84 -34.52 15.49
CA ARG A 133 17.29 -34.59 15.68
C ARG A 133 17.99 -33.52 14.86
N PHE A 134 18.93 -32.80 15.48
CA PHE A 134 19.78 -31.85 14.77
C PHE A 134 20.63 -32.56 13.70
N LEU A 135 20.75 -31.96 12.51
CA LEU A 135 21.68 -32.44 11.46
C LEU A 135 22.78 -31.44 11.16
N ALA A 136 22.41 -30.20 10.85
CA ALA A 136 23.37 -29.18 10.47
C ALA A 136 22.85 -27.77 10.72
N ALA A 137 23.75 -26.83 11.00
CA ALA A 137 23.45 -25.41 11.06
C ALA A 137 24.56 -24.58 10.40
N LYS A 138 24.21 -23.35 10.04
CA LYS A 138 25.16 -22.39 9.49
C LYS A 138 24.77 -20.99 9.89
N SER A 139 25.73 -20.22 10.37
CA SER A 139 25.57 -18.80 10.70
C SER A 139 26.54 -17.93 9.89
N ARG A 140 26.10 -16.73 9.52
CA ARG A 140 26.88 -15.70 8.83
C ARG A 140 26.65 -14.35 9.49
N VAL A 141 27.70 -13.54 9.58
CA VAL A 141 27.58 -12.17 10.06
C VAL A 141 26.96 -11.31 8.96
N ALA A 142 26.10 -10.35 9.35
CA ALA A 142 25.53 -9.38 8.42
C ALA A 142 26.64 -8.58 7.73
N MET A 143 26.37 -7.96 6.57
CA MET A 143 27.40 -7.19 5.87
C MET A 143 27.69 -5.88 6.61
N ILE A 144 28.94 -5.39 6.51
CA ILE A 144 29.34 -4.07 7.05
C ILE A 144 28.47 -2.95 6.47
N LYS A 145 28.17 -3.02 5.17
CA LYS A 145 27.15 -2.16 4.55
C LYS A 145 25.77 -2.60 5.03
N LYS A 146 25.20 -1.80 5.94
CA LYS A 146 23.91 -2.09 6.58
C LYS A 146 22.81 -2.36 5.54
N LEU A 147 22.27 -3.57 5.59
CA LEU A 147 21.07 -3.97 4.86
C LEU A 147 19.84 -3.83 5.76
N SER A 148 18.64 -3.71 5.16
CA SER A 148 17.40 -3.79 5.93
C SER A 148 17.23 -5.20 6.50
N LEU A 149 16.52 -5.31 7.64
CA LEU A 149 16.23 -6.59 8.28
C LEU A 149 15.58 -7.56 7.29
N SER A 150 14.60 -7.10 6.52
CA SER A 150 13.94 -7.90 5.47
C SER A 150 14.90 -8.51 4.44
N ARG A 151 15.98 -7.81 4.10
CA ARG A 151 16.99 -8.33 3.18
C ARG A 151 17.88 -9.37 3.85
N LEU A 152 18.16 -9.22 5.15
CA LEU A 152 18.90 -10.22 5.93
C LEU A 152 18.06 -11.48 6.14
N GLU A 153 16.76 -11.34 6.39
CA GLU A 153 15.80 -12.45 6.48
C GLU A 153 15.76 -13.25 5.16
N LEU A 154 15.76 -12.57 4.01
CA LEU A 154 15.89 -13.25 2.70
C LEU A 154 17.26 -13.96 2.55
N MET A 155 18.33 -13.42 3.13
CA MET A 155 19.64 -14.09 3.12
C MET A 155 19.67 -15.32 4.04
N ALA A 156 18.97 -15.27 5.17
CA ALA A 156 18.75 -16.42 6.04
C ALA A 156 17.99 -17.52 5.31
N ALA A 157 16.91 -17.16 4.61
CA ALA A 157 16.13 -18.09 3.82
C ALA A 157 16.99 -18.72 2.70
N LEU A 158 17.79 -17.93 1.97
CA LEU A 158 18.71 -18.47 0.98
C LEU A 158 19.75 -19.42 1.60
N LEU A 159 20.26 -19.10 2.79
CA LEU A 159 21.20 -19.96 3.51
C LEU A 159 20.54 -21.29 3.89
N CYS A 160 19.29 -21.26 4.35
CA CYS A 160 18.50 -22.44 4.66
C CYS A 160 18.21 -23.29 3.43
N ALA A 161 17.81 -22.68 2.32
CA ALA A 161 17.58 -23.36 1.04
C ALA A 161 18.83 -24.15 0.60
N ARG A 162 20.00 -23.51 0.64
CA ARG A 162 21.27 -24.15 0.29
C ARG A 162 21.63 -25.27 1.28
N LEU A 163 21.42 -25.05 2.58
CA LEU A 163 21.77 -26.01 3.62
C LEU A 163 20.89 -27.26 3.55
N ILE A 164 19.57 -27.11 3.44
CA ILE A 164 18.65 -28.25 3.38
C ILE A 164 18.86 -29.08 2.11
N THR A 165 19.13 -28.43 0.97
CA THR A 165 19.42 -29.13 -0.29
C THR A 165 20.76 -29.87 -0.23
N HIS A 166 21.76 -29.29 0.43
CA HIS A 166 23.03 -29.98 0.67
C HIS A 166 22.85 -31.19 1.59
N VAL A 167 22.16 -31.03 2.72
CA VAL A 167 21.86 -32.14 3.65
C VAL A 167 21.05 -33.23 2.95
N LYS A 168 20.02 -32.88 2.17
CA LYS A 168 19.22 -33.84 1.40
C LYS A 168 20.07 -34.68 0.46
N ARG A 169 21.08 -34.07 -0.18
CA ARG A 169 21.96 -34.74 -1.13
C ARG A 169 23.00 -35.64 -0.45
N GLU A 170 23.58 -35.19 0.66
CA GLU A 170 24.71 -35.88 1.30
C GLU A 170 24.30 -36.83 2.43
N ALA A 171 23.11 -36.69 3.01
CA ALA A 171 22.72 -37.48 4.19
C ALA A 171 22.51 -38.99 3.90
N ASP A 172 22.34 -39.37 2.64
CA ASP A 172 22.05 -40.76 2.22
C ASP A 172 20.90 -41.40 3.03
N LEU A 173 19.85 -40.62 3.27
CA LEU A 173 18.64 -41.05 3.99
C LEU A 173 17.43 -41.05 3.05
N PRO A 174 16.46 -41.96 3.24
CA PRO A 174 15.22 -42.03 2.45
C PRO A 174 14.25 -40.90 2.85
N ILE A 175 14.61 -39.66 2.50
CA ILE A 175 13.85 -38.45 2.83
C ILE A 175 12.61 -38.35 1.94
N ARG A 176 11.43 -38.45 2.55
CA ARG A 176 10.13 -38.31 1.86
C ARG A 176 9.86 -36.86 1.48
N SER A 177 10.05 -35.94 2.42
CA SER A 177 9.68 -34.53 2.22
C SER A 177 10.61 -33.55 2.92
N CYS A 178 10.58 -32.30 2.45
CA CYS A 178 11.41 -31.22 2.98
C CYS A 178 10.54 -30.00 3.24
N PHE A 179 10.78 -29.33 4.37
CA PHE A 179 10.07 -28.12 4.76
C PHE A 179 11.06 -27.06 5.21
N CYS A 180 10.80 -25.81 4.83
CA CYS A 180 11.58 -24.65 5.22
C CYS A 180 10.69 -23.69 6.02
N TRP A 181 11.20 -23.17 7.13
CA TRP A 181 10.46 -22.33 8.06
C TRP A 181 11.17 -20.98 8.23
N SER A 182 10.38 -19.93 8.27
CA SER A 182 10.82 -18.57 8.59
C SER A 182 9.69 -17.84 9.31
N ASP A 183 10.02 -16.97 10.24
CA ASP A 183 9.07 -16.05 10.88
C ASP A 183 8.88 -14.75 10.07
N SER A 184 9.76 -14.50 9.08
CA SER A 184 9.61 -13.38 8.17
C SER A 184 8.55 -13.65 7.10
N SER A 185 7.35 -13.15 7.35
CA SER A 185 6.28 -13.10 6.35
C SER A 185 6.70 -12.32 5.08
N VAL A 186 7.63 -11.36 5.20
CA VAL A 186 8.15 -10.59 4.06
C VAL A 186 9.03 -11.47 3.17
N ALA A 187 9.99 -12.20 3.76
CA ALA A 187 10.85 -13.12 3.02
C ALA A 187 10.03 -14.24 2.35
N LEU A 188 9.06 -14.82 3.07
CA LEU A 188 8.16 -15.84 2.53
C LEU A 188 7.33 -15.31 1.35
N CYS A 189 6.81 -14.08 1.44
CA CYS A 189 6.08 -13.45 0.34
C CYS A 189 6.95 -13.27 -0.90
N TRP A 190 8.21 -12.84 -0.72
CA TRP A 190 9.14 -12.72 -1.84
C TRP A 190 9.46 -14.06 -2.49
N ILE A 191 9.71 -15.11 -1.69
CA ILE A 191 10.00 -16.47 -2.15
C ILE A 191 8.82 -17.07 -2.93
N ARG A 192 7.57 -16.78 -2.55
CA ARG A 192 6.38 -17.29 -3.24
C ARG A 192 5.98 -16.47 -4.47
N SER A 193 6.56 -15.29 -4.65
CA SER A 193 6.23 -14.40 -5.77
C SER A 193 7.17 -14.60 -6.95
N ASP A 194 6.75 -14.15 -8.14
CA ASP A 194 7.62 -14.10 -9.31
C ASP A 194 8.84 -13.19 -9.05
N ALA A 195 10.03 -13.78 -9.17
CA ALA A 195 11.31 -13.12 -8.94
C ALA A 195 11.51 -11.86 -9.80
N GLN A 196 10.96 -11.81 -11.02
CA GLN A 196 11.12 -10.69 -11.96
C GLN A 196 10.50 -9.39 -11.46
N ARG A 197 9.52 -9.47 -10.54
CA ARG A 197 8.85 -8.30 -9.97
C ARG A 197 9.75 -7.49 -9.04
N TRP A 198 10.86 -8.06 -8.59
CA TRP A 198 11.71 -7.47 -7.57
C TRP A 198 12.95 -6.79 -8.13
N LYS A 199 13.53 -5.86 -7.35
CA LYS A 199 14.82 -5.23 -7.69
C LYS A 199 15.93 -6.29 -7.76
N PRO A 200 17.01 -6.07 -8.52
CA PRO A 200 18.02 -7.09 -8.83
C PRO A 200 18.58 -7.86 -7.64
N PHE A 201 18.82 -7.19 -6.50
CA PHE A 201 19.27 -7.86 -5.27
C PHE A 201 18.28 -8.94 -4.82
N MET A 202 17.00 -8.60 -4.66
CA MET A 202 15.99 -9.56 -4.19
C MET A 202 15.68 -10.60 -5.28
N ALA A 203 15.51 -10.15 -6.53
CA ALA A 203 15.20 -11.03 -7.66
C ALA A 203 16.20 -12.18 -7.80
N ASN A 204 17.51 -11.90 -7.74
CA ASN A 204 18.53 -12.92 -7.92
C ASN A 204 18.53 -13.97 -6.80
N ARG A 205 18.24 -13.59 -5.55
CA ARG A 205 18.22 -14.56 -4.44
C ARG A 205 16.89 -15.31 -4.33
N VAL A 206 15.78 -14.67 -4.67
CA VAL A 206 14.49 -15.36 -4.81
C VAL A 206 14.58 -16.42 -5.91
N ARG A 207 15.15 -16.08 -7.08
CA ARG A 207 15.36 -17.02 -8.18
C ARG A 207 16.19 -18.23 -7.73
N GLU A 208 17.31 -17.99 -7.06
CA GLU A 208 18.15 -19.07 -6.56
C GLU A 208 17.40 -19.96 -5.56
N ILE A 209 16.62 -19.39 -4.63
CA ILE A 209 15.80 -20.18 -3.69
C ILE A 209 14.79 -21.06 -4.45
N GLN A 210 14.11 -20.49 -5.44
CA GLN A 210 13.11 -21.18 -6.26
C GLN A 210 13.72 -22.26 -7.16
N GLU A 211 15.01 -22.15 -7.53
CA GLU A 211 15.75 -23.16 -8.28
C GLU A 211 16.10 -24.39 -7.42
N VAL A 212 16.40 -24.20 -6.14
CA VAL A 212 16.86 -25.30 -5.25
C VAL A 212 15.77 -25.84 -4.31
N THR A 213 14.67 -25.12 -4.11
CA THR A 213 13.55 -25.52 -3.25
C THR A 213 12.22 -25.18 -3.90
N SER A 214 11.21 -26.04 -3.73
CA SER A 214 9.84 -25.70 -4.13
C SER A 214 9.25 -24.63 -3.21
N SER A 215 8.49 -23.70 -3.79
CA SER A 215 7.71 -22.69 -3.05
C SER A 215 6.77 -23.31 -2.00
N ASP A 216 6.31 -24.55 -2.22
CA ASP A 216 5.40 -25.26 -1.31
C ASP A 216 6.09 -25.78 -0.04
N TRP A 217 7.42 -25.85 -0.04
CA TRP A 217 8.21 -26.25 1.13
C TRP A 217 8.23 -25.14 2.19
N TRP A 218 8.04 -23.88 1.78
CA TRP A 218 8.20 -22.71 2.62
C TRP A 218 6.96 -22.40 3.45
N ARG A 219 7.12 -22.36 4.77
CA ARG A 219 6.05 -22.18 5.76
C ARG A 219 6.44 -21.12 6.80
N HIS A 220 5.43 -20.54 7.42
CA HIS A 220 5.62 -19.59 8.51
C HIS A 220 5.75 -20.31 9.84
N CYS A 221 6.76 -19.98 10.65
CA CYS A 221 6.83 -20.35 12.06
C CYS A 221 6.77 -19.10 12.95
N PRO A 222 6.09 -19.14 14.12
CA PRO A 222 6.20 -18.06 15.10
C PRO A 222 7.65 -17.87 15.55
N THR A 223 8.08 -16.63 15.81
CA THR A 223 9.46 -16.32 16.25
C THR A 223 9.87 -17.09 17.51
N GLN A 224 8.95 -17.34 18.44
CA GLN A 224 9.23 -18.10 19.67
C GLN A 224 9.56 -19.57 19.39
N ASP A 225 9.06 -20.10 18.27
CA ASP A 225 9.27 -21.47 17.83
C ASP A 225 10.37 -21.57 16.77
N ASN A 226 11.07 -20.48 16.43
CA ASN A 226 12.10 -20.45 15.40
C ASN A 226 13.50 -20.70 15.99
N GLN A 227 13.99 -21.93 15.87
CA GLN A 227 15.29 -22.35 16.42
C GLN A 227 16.47 -21.65 15.73
N ALA A 228 16.28 -21.12 14.51
CA ALA A 228 17.33 -20.35 13.83
C ALA A 228 17.65 -19.02 14.52
N ASP A 229 16.80 -18.51 15.41
CA ASP A 229 17.07 -17.31 16.23
C ASP A 229 18.34 -17.47 17.08
N LEU A 230 18.58 -18.70 17.56
CA LEU A 230 19.80 -19.02 18.30
C LEU A 230 21.06 -18.84 17.43
N ALA A 231 20.99 -19.18 16.14
CA ALA A 231 22.09 -19.03 15.20
C ALA A 231 22.28 -17.59 14.68
N SER A 232 21.24 -16.75 14.72
CA SER A 232 21.26 -15.36 14.25
C SER A 232 21.65 -14.35 15.35
N ARG A 233 21.32 -14.64 16.62
CA ARG A 233 21.62 -13.77 17.78
C ARG A 233 22.81 -14.26 18.61
N GLY A 234 23.05 -15.56 18.57
CA GLY A 234 24.06 -16.24 19.36
C GLY A 234 23.64 -16.51 20.80
N ARG A 235 24.25 -17.53 21.39
CA ARG A 235 23.97 -17.96 22.78
C ARG A 235 25.25 -18.35 23.54
N PRO A 236 25.24 -18.23 24.87
CA PRO A 236 26.31 -18.77 25.71
C PRO A 236 26.23 -20.27 25.88
N VAL A 237 27.37 -20.89 26.16
CA VAL A 237 27.53 -22.35 26.24
C VAL A 237 26.64 -22.96 27.33
N SER A 238 26.55 -22.33 28.50
CA SER A 238 25.69 -22.76 29.60
C SER A 238 24.22 -22.91 29.20
N LYS A 239 23.79 -22.08 28.26
CA LYS A 239 22.43 -22.03 27.75
C LYS A 239 22.19 -22.93 26.52
N LEU A 240 23.25 -23.58 26.02
CA LEU A 240 23.21 -24.62 24.99
C LEU A 240 23.26 -26.02 25.61
N SER A 241 23.89 -26.18 26.78
CA SER A 241 23.97 -27.44 27.52
C SER A 241 22.67 -27.82 28.26
N ASP A 242 21.87 -26.85 28.68
CA ASP A 242 20.59 -27.09 29.39
C ASP A 242 19.45 -27.37 28.41
N GLU A 243 18.90 -28.61 28.40
CA GLU A 243 17.70 -29.10 27.66
C GLU A 243 17.27 -28.18 26.50
N SER A 244 18.20 -27.92 25.58
CA SER A 244 18.09 -26.75 24.75
C SER A 244 17.28 -27.10 23.50
N LEU A 245 16.30 -26.26 23.14
CA LEU A 245 15.54 -26.37 21.89
C LEU A 245 16.44 -26.51 20.63
N TRP A 246 17.75 -26.26 20.76
CA TRP A 246 18.75 -26.40 19.71
C TRP A 246 19.01 -27.86 19.32
N ASP A 247 19.03 -28.81 20.25
CA ASP A 247 19.38 -30.22 19.99
C ASP A 247 18.18 -31.06 19.52
N SER A 248 17.05 -30.83 20.18
CA SER A 248 15.81 -31.58 20.12
C SER A 248 14.79 -30.96 19.17
N GLY A 249 15.09 -29.76 18.65
CA GLY A 249 14.22 -29.04 17.73
C GLY A 249 12.91 -28.58 18.39
N PRO A 250 11.90 -28.18 17.62
CA PRO A 250 10.60 -27.78 18.16
C PRO A 250 9.90 -28.96 18.86
N ARG A 251 9.44 -28.75 20.10
CA ARG A 251 8.72 -29.75 20.91
C ARG A 251 7.45 -30.23 20.18
N GLU A 252 7.16 -31.53 20.27
CA GLU A 252 5.98 -32.17 19.68
C GLU A 252 4.71 -31.35 19.96
N GLY A 253 4.05 -30.89 18.89
CA GLY A 253 2.82 -30.08 18.94
C GLY A 253 2.93 -28.65 18.38
N GLY A 254 4.14 -28.10 18.21
CA GLY A 254 4.33 -26.73 17.69
C GLY A 254 4.31 -26.60 16.16
N VAL A 255 4.71 -27.66 15.45
CA VAL A 255 4.76 -27.69 13.97
C VAL A 255 3.65 -28.57 13.44
N GLY A 256 2.41 -28.16 13.68
CA GLY A 256 1.25 -28.82 13.12
C GLY A 256 1.34 -28.86 11.59
N ALA A 257 1.03 -30.01 10.99
CA ALA A 257 0.24 -30.03 9.77
C ALA A 257 -0.87 -28.96 9.90
N PRO A 258 -1.25 -28.27 8.82
CA PRO A 258 -2.06 -27.06 8.91
C PRO A 258 -3.15 -27.31 9.94
N LYS A 259 -3.25 -26.45 10.95
CA LYS A 259 -4.56 -26.24 11.53
C LYS A 259 -5.39 -25.71 10.36
N THR A 260 -5.93 -26.63 9.55
CA THR A 260 -7.30 -26.56 9.08
C THR A 260 -8.07 -26.37 10.37
N ALA A 261 -8.14 -25.12 10.81
CA ALA A 261 -9.26 -24.69 11.60
C ALA A 261 -10.43 -25.04 10.71
N LEU A 262 -11.05 -26.16 11.03
CA LEU A 262 -12.46 -26.39 10.82
C LEU A 262 -13.11 -25.11 11.32
N ILE A 263 -13.30 -24.13 10.43
CA ILE A 263 -14.19 -23.01 10.70
C ILE A 263 -15.56 -23.63 10.57
N MET A 264 -15.95 -24.34 11.64
CA MET A 264 -17.34 -24.53 11.97
C MET A 264 -17.97 -23.16 11.87
N THR A 265 -18.90 -23.07 10.96
CA THR A 265 -19.97 -22.09 10.88
C THR A 265 -20.66 -21.97 12.25
N THR A 266 -20.08 -21.19 13.15
CA THR A 266 -20.74 -20.75 14.37
C THR A 266 -20.39 -19.29 14.63
N SER A 267 -21.23 -18.44 14.05
CA SER A 267 -21.71 -17.18 14.63
C SER A 267 -20.93 -16.60 15.82
N LEU A 268 -20.12 -15.56 15.60
CA LEU A 268 -19.78 -14.56 16.62
C LEU A 268 -19.71 -13.20 15.91
N LYS A 269 -20.73 -12.34 16.02
CA LYS A 269 -20.84 -11.29 17.05
C LYS A 269 -19.52 -10.52 17.22
N PHE A 270 -19.15 -9.69 16.25
CA PHE A 270 -18.10 -8.69 16.42
C PHE A 270 -18.70 -7.32 16.13
N ASP A 271 -18.89 -6.51 17.17
CA ASP A 271 -19.48 -5.18 17.05
C ASP A 271 -18.37 -4.13 16.94
N LEU A 272 -18.14 -3.60 15.75
CA LEU A 272 -17.06 -2.63 15.45
C LEU A 272 -17.17 -1.34 16.26
N TRP A 273 -18.38 -1.00 16.72
CA TRP A 273 -18.69 0.16 17.57
C TRP A 273 -18.01 0.08 18.94
N SER A 274 -17.64 -1.12 19.40
CA SER A 274 -16.94 -1.32 20.67
C SER A 274 -15.42 -1.07 20.59
N VAL A 275 -14.85 -1.02 19.38
CA VAL A 275 -13.39 -0.93 19.16
C VAL A 275 -12.99 0.38 18.48
N MET A 276 -13.86 0.96 17.66
CA MET A 276 -13.54 2.15 16.87
C MET A 276 -14.58 3.25 17.06
N GLU A 277 -14.17 4.34 17.70
CA GLU A 277 -15.02 5.50 17.91
C GLU A 277 -14.99 6.42 16.67
N ILE A 278 -16.12 6.49 15.96
CA ILE A 278 -16.22 7.11 14.62
C ILE A 278 -15.95 8.62 14.64
N THR A 279 -16.28 9.31 15.75
CA THR A 279 -16.11 10.75 15.93
C THR A 279 -14.63 11.20 15.89
N ARG A 280 -13.68 10.27 16.02
CA ARG A 280 -12.23 10.57 16.01
C ARG A 280 -11.62 10.71 14.62
N TYR A 281 -12.38 10.48 13.54
CA TYR A 281 -11.85 10.46 12.17
C TYR A 281 -12.49 11.53 11.27
N GLY A 282 -11.71 12.53 10.85
CA GLY A 282 -12.18 13.65 10.03
C GLY A 282 -12.24 13.43 8.50
N SER A 283 -12.04 12.20 8.00
CA SER A 283 -12.21 11.90 6.57
C SER A 283 -12.48 10.43 6.29
N TYR A 284 -13.30 10.14 5.26
CA TYR A 284 -13.58 8.77 4.83
C TYR A 284 -12.31 8.01 4.48
N GLY A 285 -11.41 8.64 3.71
CA GLY A 285 -10.16 8.01 3.30
C GLY A 285 -9.28 7.63 4.50
N LYS A 286 -9.36 8.38 5.61
CA LYS A 286 -8.64 8.07 6.85
C LYS A 286 -9.38 7.01 7.66
N LEU A 287 -10.70 7.10 7.80
CA LEU A 287 -11.50 6.06 8.46
C LEU A 287 -11.33 4.72 7.74
N ILE A 288 -11.48 4.69 6.41
CA ILE A 288 -11.26 3.49 5.60
C ILE A 288 -9.82 3.06 5.62
N ARG A 289 -8.82 3.95 5.60
CA ARG A 289 -7.43 3.49 5.76
C ARG A 289 -7.20 2.86 7.12
N VAL A 290 -7.60 3.51 8.20
CA VAL A 290 -7.37 2.99 9.56
C VAL A 290 -8.17 1.72 9.79
N THR A 291 -9.44 1.70 9.40
CA THR A 291 -10.30 0.51 9.46
C THR A 291 -9.77 -0.56 8.51
N ALA A 292 -9.25 -0.22 7.32
CA ALA A 292 -8.58 -1.16 6.44
C ALA A 292 -7.24 -1.59 7.01
N TRP A 293 -6.53 -0.82 7.82
CA TRP A 293 -5.32 -1.26 8.51
C TRP A 293 -5.66 -2.20 9.67
N CYS A 294 -6.74 -1.94 10.42
CA CYS A 294 -7.26 -2.82 11.47
C CYS A 294 -7.83 -4.11 10.87
N LEU A 295 -8.65 -4.01 9.83
CA LEU A 295 -9.18 -5.15 9.08
C LEU A 295 -8.08 -5.85 8.29
N ARG A 296 -7.06 -5.17 7.77
CA ARG A 296 -5.87 -5.78 7.15
C ARG A 296 -5.00 -6.43 8.18
N PHE A 297 -4.91 -5.93 9.40
CA PHE A 297 -4.25 -6.64 10.50
C PHE A 297 -5.02 -7.93 10.85
N ILE A 298 -6.36 -7.84 10.99
CA ILE A 298 -7.25 -8.98 11.24
C ILE A 298 -7.28 -9.98 10.05
N SER A 299 -7.19 -9.48 8.82
CA SER A 299 -7.21 -10.23 7.55
C SER A 299 -5.84 -10.78 7.16
N ASN A 300 -4.74 -10.09 7.48
CA ASN A 300 -3.38 -10.62 7.32
C ASN A 300 -3.14 -11.80 8.27
N ALA A 301 -3.88 -11.87 9.38
CA ALA A 301 -3.95 -13.06 10.22
C ALA A 301 -4.83 -14.20 9.63
N ARG A 302 -5.50 -13.99 8.48
CA ARG A 302 -6.51 -14.92 7.90
C ARG A 302 -6.51 -15.13 6.36
N LEU A 303 -5.48 -14.71 5.57
CA LEU A 303 -5.31 -14.78 4.07
C LEU A 303 -5.85 -13.57 3.23
N PRO A 304 -5.26 -13.28 2.04
CA PRO A 304 -5.37 -11.99 1.33
C PRO A 304 -6.64 -11.85 0.49
N MET A 305 -7.43 -10.80 0.77
CA MET A 305 -8.55 -10.37 -0.06
C MET A 305 -8.15 -9.18 -0.94
N GLU A 306 -8.48 -9.26 -2.23
CA GLU A 306 -8.39 -8.12 -3.16
C GLU A 306 -9.28 -6.96 -2.70
N THR A 307 -8.92 -5.72 -3.03
CA THR A 307 -9.66 -4.49 -2.69
C THR A 307 -11.15 -4.55 -3.01
N ARG A 308 -11.55 -5.34 -4.02
CA ARG A 308 -12.95 -5.58 -4.39
C ARG A 308 -13.74 -6.37 -3.34
N GLU A 309 -13.10 -7.34 -2.68
CA GLU A 309 -13.80 -8.20 -1.72
C GLU A 309 -14.07 -7.45 -0.40
N ALA A 310 -13.21 -6.49 -0.03
CA ALA A 310 -13.47 -5.61 1.11
C ALA A 310 -14.65 -4.64 0.87
N GLU A 311 -14.79 -4.12 -0.36
CA GLU A 311 -15.94 -3.29 -0.77
C GLU A 311 -17.24 -4.11 -0.67
N LYS A 312 -17.24 -5.35 -1.19
CA LYS A 312 -18.38 -6.27 -1.10
C LYS A 312 -18.79 -6.55 0.35
N THR A 313 -17.84 -6.80 1.26
CA THR A 313 -18.14 -7.08 2.68
C THR A 313 -18.82 -5.91 3.39
N TRP A 314 -18.35 -4.67 3.17
CA TRP A 314 -19.00 -3.48 3.74
C TRP A 314 -20.41 -3.27 3.18
N ILE A 315 -20.58 -3.46 1.87
CA ILE A 315 -21.89 -3.37 1.22
C ILE A 315 -22.87 -4.39 1.81
N ARG A 316 -22.44 -5.65 1.97
CA ARG A 316 -23.27 -6.69 2.62
C ARG A 316 -23.65 -6.28 4.04
N GLN A 317 -22.71 -5.77 4.83
CA GLN A 317 -22.98 -5.35 6.22
C GLN A 317 -24.00 -4.22 6.28
N VAL A 318 -23.88 -3.20 5.42
CA VAL A 318 -24.83 -2.09 5.33
C VAL A 318 -26.22 -2.60 4.92
N GLN A 319 -26.28 -3.52 3.96
CA GLN A 319 -27.54 -4.12 3.51
C GLN A 319 -28.18 -5.01 4.56
N VAL A 320 -27.42 -5.82 5.29
CA VAL A 320 -27.94 -6.65 6.39
C VAL A 320 -28.42 -5.77 7.55
N SER A 321 -27.69 -4.73 7.91
CA SER A 321 -28.12 -3.77 8.95
C SER A 321 -29.42 -3.06 8.57
N ALA A 322 -29.51 -2.57 7.34
CA ALA A 322 -30.67 -1.81 6.89
C ALA A 322 -31.86 -2.69 6.48
N TYR A 323 -31.63 -3.86 5.90
CA TYR A 323 -32.66 -4.69 5.25
C TYR A 323 -32.71 -6.13 5.80
N GLY A 324 -32.01 -6.42 6.89
CA GLY A 324 -31.99 -7.73 7.54
C GLY A 324 -33.31 -8.13 8.21
N PRO A 325 -33.38 -9.35 8.76
CA PRO A 325 -34.57 -9.87 9.42
C PRO A 325 -34.97 -8.97 10.60
N GLY A 326 -36.21 -8.50 10.62
CA GLY A 326 -36.72 -7.58 11.66
C GLY A 326 -36.61 -6.08 11.35
N SER A 327 -35.98 -5.68 10.24
CA SER A 327 -35.90 -4.25 9.87
C SER A 327 -37.20 -3.71 9.26
N HIS A 328 -37.68 -2.59 9.78
CA HIS A 328 -38.82 -1.84 9.22
C HIS A 328 -38.55 -1.29 7.81
N ARG A 329 -37.29 -1.09 7.42
CA ARG A 329 -36.90 -0.54 6.10
C ARG A 329 -37.02 -1.55 4.96
N ARG A 330 -37.36 -2.83 5.24
CA ARG A 330 -37.68 -3.80 4.19
C ARG A 330 -38.85 -3.38 3.32
N LYS A 331 -39.80 -2.59 3.85
CA LYS A 331 -40.92 -2.04 3.09
C LYS A 331 -40.45 -1.12 1.96
N ASP A 332 -39.32 -0.42 2.15
CA ASP A 332 -38.74 0.49 1.15
C ASP A 332 -38.21 -0.24 -0.10
N LEU A 333 -38.02 -1.57 0.00
CA LEU A 333 -37.49 -2.41 -1.07
C LEU A 333 -38.52 -2.79 -2.13
N GLN A 334 -39.82 -2.76 -1.79
CA GLN A 334 -40.88 -3.28 -2.68
C GLN A 334 -40.91 -2.59 -4.04
N GLN A 335 -40.52 -1.31 -4.11
CA GLN A 335 -40.48 -0.53 -5.36
C GLN A 335 -39.28 -0.86 -6.28
N PHE A 336 -38.28 -1.62 -5.81
CA PHE A 336 -37.01 -1.83 -6.53
C PHE A 336 -36.83 -3.25 -7.09
N ASN A 337 -37.83 -4.12 -6.94
CA ASN A 337 -37.80 -5.52 -7.36
C ASN A 337 -36.44 -6.20 -7.10
N PRO A 338 -35.98 -6.25 -5.84
CA PRO A 338 -34.59 -6.53 -5.53
C PRO A 338 -34.19 -7.97 -5.89
N CYS A 339 -32.99 -8.15 -6.43
CA CYS A 339 -32.39 -9.45 -6.69
C CYS A 339 -31.06 -9.60 -5.93
N LEU A 340 -30.68 -10.83 -5.60
CA LEU A 340 -29.37 -11.14 -5.04
C LEU A 340 -28.43 -11.57 -6.17
N ASP A 341 -27.19 -11.10 -6.14
CA ASP A 341 -26.14 -11.62 -7.03
C ASP A 341 -25.48 -12.89 -6.46
N GLU A 342 -24.54 -13.48 -7.21
CA GLU A 342 -23.75 -14.66 -6.81
C GLU A 342 -22.94 -14.43 -5.54
N ASP A 343 -22.65 -13.16 -5.25
CA ASP A 343 -22.00 -12.69 -4.04
C ASP A 343 -22.99 -12.41 -2.90
N GLY A 344 -24.29 -12.66 -3.03
CA GLY A 344 -25.28 -12.38 -1.97
C GLY A 344 -25.44 -10.89 -1.63
N ILE A 345 -25.13 -10.00 -2.57
CA ILE A 345 -25.36 -8.54 -2.48
C ILE A 345 -26.72 -8.21 -3.11
N LEU A 346 -27.49 -7.38 -2.41
CA LEU A 346 -28.80 -6.92 -2.87
C LEU A 346 -28.64 -5.87 -3.98
N ARG A 347 -29.23 -6.13 -5.15
CA ARG A 347 -29.22 -5.26 -6.32
C ARG A 347 -30.62 -4.88 -6.74
N VAL A 348 -30.74 -3.78 -7.46
CA VAL A 348 -31.99 -3.37 -8.10
C VAL A 348 -32.27 -4.32 -9.26
N GLY A 349 -33.43 -4.97 -9.25
CA GLY A 349 -33.94 -5.68 -10.41
C GLY A 349 -34.64 -4.72 -11.37
N GLY A 350 -34.65 -5.03 -12.66
CA GLY A 350 -35.18 -4.10 -13.64
C GLY A 350 -35.27 -4.61 -15.07
N ARG A 351 -35.72 -3.72 -15.95
CA ARG A 351 -36.03 -3.97 -17.38
C ARG A 351 -34.80 -3.90 -18.30
N LEU A 352 -33.62 -3.61 -17.75
CA LEU A 352 -32.37 -3.42 -18.50
C LEU A 352 -31.59 -4.73 -18.71
N THR A 353 -32.22 -5.88 -18.49
CA THR A 353 -31.60 -7.21 -18.62
C THR A 353 -30.92 -7.41 -19.98
N PHE A 354 -31.56 -6.91 -21.05
CA PHE A 354 -31.09 -7.04 -22.43
C PHE A 354 -30.30 -5.82 -22.96
N ALA A 355 -30.01 -4.83 -22.13
CA ALA A 355 -29.24 -3.66 -22.56
C ALA A 355 -27.74 -3.97 -22.65
N GLU A 356 -27.05 -3.49 -23.68
CA GLU A 356 -25.58 -3.58 -23.82
C GLU A 356 -24.85 -2.62 -22.86
N LEU A 357 -24.99 -2.87 -21.56
CA LEU A 357 -24.36 -2.10 -20.48
C LEU A 357 -23.56 -3.04 -19.56
N PRO A 358 -22.59 -2.52 -18.79
CA PRO A 358 -21.95 -3.32 -17.73
C PRO A 358 -22.97 -3.83 -16.71
N GLN A 359 -22.73 -5.02 -16.15
CA GLN A 359 -23.64 -5.66 -15.18
C GLN A 359 -23.89 -4.77 -13.95
N GLU A 360 -22.88 -4.03 -13.50
CA GLU A 360 -23.00 -3.07 -12.38
C GLU A 360 -23.94 -1.90 -12.69
N THR A 361 -24.10 -1.53 -13.96
CA THR A 361 -24.99 -0.46 -14.41
C THR A 361 -26.41 -0.98 -14.66
N ARG A 362 -26.54 -2.23 -15.14
CA ARG A 362 -27.84 -2.88 -15.37
C ARG A 362 -28.56 -3.16 -14.06
N ASN A 363 -27.81 -3.67 -13.07
CA ASN A 363 -28.31 -4.04 -11.75
C ASN A 363 -27.44 -3.37 -10.68
N PRO A 364 -27.64 -2.05 -10.45
CA PRO A 364 -26.88 -1.32 -9.46
C PRO A 364 -27.16 -1.85 -8.05
N ILE A 365 -26.14 -1.80 -7.19
CA ILE A 365 -26.17 -2.26 -5.80
C ILE A 365 -27.09 -1.37 -4.98
N LEU A 366 -28.06 -1.96 -4.30
CA LEU A 366 -29.07 -1.20 -3.56
C LEU A 366 -28.58 -0.84 -2.15
N LEU A 367 -28.53 0.45 -1.83
CA LEU A 367 -28.02 0.95 -0.55
C LEU A 367 -29.04 1.85 0.18
N PRO A 368 -29.07 1.86 1.52
CA PRO A 368 -29.95 2.71 2.31
C PRO A 368 -29.48 4.18 2.35
N HIS A 369 -30.40 5.15 2.48
CA HIS A 369 -30.04 6.50 2.92
C HIS A 369 -29.76 6.55 4.42
N GLY A 370 -28.98 7.56 4.81
CA GLY A 370 -28.70 7.89 6.22
C GLY A 370 -27.64 7.01 6.87
N ASP A 371 -27.21 5.94 6.21
CA ASP A 371 -26.08 5.13 6.67
C ASP A 371 -24.76 5.86 6.43
N GLU A 372 -23.85 5.78 7.41
CA GLU A 372 -22.61 6.54 7.42
C GLU A 372 -21.64 6.06 6.32
N VAL A 373 -21.58 4.76 6.04
CA VAL A 373 -20.77 4.22 4.94
C VAL A 373 -21.28 4.74 3.60
N VAL A 374 -22.60 4.85 3.46
CA VAL A 374 -23.23 5.38 2.25
C VAL A 374 -22.97 6.87 2.07
N LYS A 375 -23.01 7.68 3.14
CA LYS A 375 -22.63 9.11 3.07
C LYS A 375 -21.20 9.28 2.60
N LEU A 376 -20.29 8.46 3.13
CA LEU A 376 -18.88 8.53 2.79
C LEU A 376 -18.61 8.05 1.36
N LEU A 377 -19.37 7.05 0.87
CA LEU A 377 -19.38 6.66 -0.54
C LEU A 377 -19.86 7.81 -1.44
N ILE A 378 -20.91 8.52 -1.04
CA ILE A 378 -21.39 9.68 -1.81
C ILE A 378 -20.33 10.79 -1.83
N GLN A 379 -19.70 11.10 -0.70
CA GLN A 379 -18.60 12.07 -0.62
C GLN A 379 -17.46 11.67 -1.56
N HIS A 380 -17.09 10.39 -1.58
CA HIS A 380 -16.04 9.88 -2.46
C HIS A 380 -16.39 10.09 -3.95
N VAL A 381 -17.61 9.74 -4.36
CA VAL A 381 -18.07 9.97 -5.74
C VAL A 381 -18.13 11.47 -6.04
N HIS A 382 -18.56 12.29 -5.09
CA HIS A 382 -18.58 13.75 -5.23
C HIS A 382 -17.18 14.33 -5.49
N GLU A 383 -16.17 13.90 -4.73
CA GLU A 383 -14.76 14.29 -4.91
C GLU A 383 -14.18 13.79 -6.24
N GLN A 384 -14.46 12.55 -6.63
CA GLN A 384 -14.03 11.99 -7.93
C GLN A 384 -14.63 12.76 -9.11
N GLN A 385 -15.86 13.26 -8.96
CA GLN A 385 -16.52 14.12 -9.93
C GLN A 385 -16.12 15.59 -9.76
N LEU A 386 -15.02 15.87 -9.04
CA LEU A 386 -14.45 17.20 -8.80
C LEU A 386 -15.46 18.15 -8.15
N HIS A 387 -16.20 17.68 -7.15
CA HIS A 387 -17.27 18.38 -6.42
C HIS A 387 -18.52 18.70 -7.26
N ALA A 388 -18.87 17.83 -8.20
CA ALA A 388 -20.01 17.99 -9.09
C ALA A 388 -21.34 18.30 -8.35
N GLY A 389 -22.26 18.96 -9.04
CA GLY A 389 -23.58 19.28 -8.49
C GLY A 389 -24.42 18.02 -8.24
N VAL A 390 -25.48 18.15 -7.45
CA VAL A 390 -26.31 17.04 -6.96
C VAL A 390 -26.72 16.06 -8.06
N ASN A 391 -27.22 16.54 -9.20
CA ASN A 391 -27.68 15.67 -10.29
C ASN A 391 -26.55 14.88 -10.95
N GLN A 392 -25.37 15.50 -11.11
CA GLN A 392 -24.23 14.84 -11.72
C GLN A 392 -23.59 13.82 -10.77
N THR A 393 -23.45 14.17 -9.49
CA THR A 393 -23.00 13.22 -8.46
C THR A 393 -23.97 12.04 -8.37
N LEU A 394 -25.29 12.30 -8.33
CA LEU A 394 -26.31 11.25 -8.32
C LEU A 394 -26.22 10.33 -9.55
N ALA A 395 -26.05 10.91 -10.75
CA ALA A 395 -25.90 10.13 -11.98
C ALA A 395 -24.61 9.28 -11.97
N ALA A 396 -23.51 9.82 -11.45
CA ALA A 396 -22.26 9.08 -11.30
C ALA A 396 -22.39 7.94 -10.28
N THR A 397 -23.05 8.18 -9.15
CA THR A 397 -23.34 7.15 -8.13
C THR A 397 -24.19 6.02 -8.72
N ARG A 398 -25.23 6.36 -9.50
CA ARG A 398 -26.15 5.40 -10.14
C ARG A 398 -25.53 4.43 -11.14
N ARG A 399 -24.29 4.68 -11.58
CA ARG A 399 -23.56 3.73 -12.44
C ARG A 399 -23.25 2.42 -11.74
N ARG A 400 -23.13 2.42 -10.41
CA ARG A 400 -22.80 1.24 -9.60
C ARG A 400 -23.75 1.04 -8.41
N PHE A 401 -24.27 2.14 -7.86
CA PHE A 401 -25.02 2.14 -6.60
C PHE A 401 -26.36 2.86 -6.74
N TRP A 402 -27.42 2.22 -6.27
CA TRP A 402 -28.73 2.81 -6.15
C TRP A 402 -29.05 3.09 -4.68
N ILE A 403 -28.96 4.36 -4.28
CA ILE A 403 -29.21 4.79 -2.90
C ILE A 403 -30.69 5.17 -2.76
N THR A 404 -31.40 4.57 -1.80
CA THR A 404 -32.78 4.97 -1.47
C THR A 404 -32.80 6.45 -1.07
N ARG A 405 -33.76 7.25 -1.55
CA ARG A 405 -33.74 8.73 -1.36
C ARG A 405 -32.41 9.40 -1.77
N GLY A 406 -31.69 8.84 -2.75
CA GLY A 406 -30.32 9.25 -3.09
C GLY A 406 -30.12 10.74 -3.41
N ARG A 407 -31.14 11.44 -3.96
CA ARG A 407 -31.04 12.90 -4.20
C ARG A 407 -30.90 13.68 -2.88
N SER A 408 -31.61 13.28 -1.83
CA SER A 408 -31.49 13.90 -0.50
C SER A 408 -30.13 13.59 0.11
N ALA A 409 -29.73 12.32 0.05
CA ALA A 409 -28.43 11.89 0.60
C ALA A 409 -27.23 12.60 -0.06
N VAL A 410 -27.32 12.92 -1.36
CA VAL A 410 -26.30 13.71 -2.07
C VAL A 410 -26.32 15.20 -1.69
N LYS A 411 -27.47 15.76 -1.31
CA LYS A 411 -27.58 17.13 -0.84
C LYS A 411 -26.96 17.33 0.55
N ASP A 412 -27.01 16.32 1.40
CA ASP A 412 -26.54 16.36 2.79
C ASP A 412 -25.01 16.35 2.94
N VAL A 413 -24.30 16.25 1.81
CA VAL A 413 -22.85 16.21 1.77
C VAL A 413 -22.26 17.60 2.04
N GLN A 414 -21.43 17.71 3.10
CA GLN A 414 -20.81 18.98 3.50
C GLN A 414 -19.91 19.56 2.40
N MET A 415 -20.33 20.71 1.88
CA MET A 415 -19.52 21.55 1.01
C MET A 415 -18.64 22.46 1.86
N ALA A 416 -17.39 22.70 1.44
CA ALA A 416 -16.54 23.70 2.08
C ALA A 416 -17.24 25.08 2.09
N GLU A 417 -16.98 25.87 3.13
CA GLU A 417 -17.47 27.24 3.21
C GLU A 417 -17.10 28.01 1.93
N LEU A 418 -18.09 28.71 1.38
CA LEU A 418 -17.86 29.56 0.22
C LEU A 418 -16.99 30.74 0.65
N PRO A 419 -15.96 31.11 -0.13
CA PRO A 419 -15.18 32.31 0.15
C PRO A 419 -16.10 33.55 0.18
N PRO A 420 -15.81 34.56 1.02
CA PRO A 420 -16.65 35.75 1.18
C PRO A 420 -16.89 36.48 -0.15
N GLU A 421 -15.93 36.39 -1.07
CA GLU A 421 -16.02 36.93 -2.43
C GLU A 421 -17.14 36.30 -3.29
N ARG A 422 -17.74 35.19 -2.86
CA ARG A 422 -18.94 34.58 -3.50
C ARG A 422 -20.25 34.88 -2.78
N THR A 423 -20.19 35.26 -1.51
CA THR A 423 -21.37 35.50 -0.69
C THR A 423 -21.71 36.99 -0.61
N GLU A 424 -20.77 37.87 -0.93
CA GLU A 424 -21.02 39.30 -1.05
C GLU A 424 -21.93 39.59 -2.26
N ALA A 425 -23.03 40.32 -2.01
CA ALA A 425 -23.98 40.75 -3.03
C ALA A 425 -23.40 41.92 -3.85
N VAL A 426 -22.49 41.59 -4.78
CA VAL A 426 -21.85 42.57 -5.69
C VAL A 426 -22.17 42.28 -7.15
N GLY A 427 -21.97 43.28 -8.00
CA GLY A 427 -22.17 43.15 -9.45
C GLY A 427 -21.26 42.10 -10.12
N PRO A 428 -21.59 41.69 -11.36
CA PRO A 428 -20.78 40.74 -12.12
C PRO A 428 -19.35 41.27 -12.31
N PHE A 429 -18.37 40.36 -12.35
CA PHE A 429 -16.95 40.64 -12.57
C PHE A 429 -16.23 41.52 -11.53
N VAL A 430 -16.84 41.79 -10.37
CA VAL A 430 -16.14 42.44 -9.25
C VAL A 430 -15.02 41.55 -8.69
N TYR A 431 -15.32 40.26 -8.53
CA TYR A 431 -14.36 39.22 -8.14
C TYR A 431 -14.19 38.25 -9.30
N ILE A 432 -12.97 38.12 -9.82
CA ILE A 432 -12.68 37.31 -11.02
C ILE A 432 -11.59 36.26 -10.80
N GLY A 433 -11.78 35.07 -11.37
CA GLY A 433 -10.76 34.07 -11.58
C GLY A 433 -10.23 34.14 -13.02
N VAL A 434 -8.92 33.98 -13.20
CA VAL A 434 -8.24 34.05 -14.51
C VAL A 434 -7.45 32.78 -14.76
N ASP A 435 -7.58 32.23 -15.97
CA ASP A 435 -6.87 31.03 -16.41
C ASP A 435 -6.57 31.06 -17.92
N PHE A 436 -5.69 30.18 -18.38
CA PHE A 436 -5.43 29.93 -19.80
C PHE A 436 -5.97 28.56 -20.23
N ALA A 437 -6.83 28.55 -21.24
CA ALA A 437 -7.26 27.34 -21.92
C ALA A 437 -6.55 27.18 -23.27
N GLY A 438 -5.74 26.15 -23.43
CA GLY A 438 -5.03 25.88 -24.68
C GLY A 438 -3.64 25.28 -24.47
N PRO A 439 -2.96 24.83 -25.52
CA PRO A 439 -3.00 25.44 -26.85
C PRO A 439 -4.16 24.97 -27.75
N ILE A 440 -4.76 25.91 -28.47
CA ILE A 440 -5.66 25.70 -29.62
C ILE A 440 -4.86 25.97 -30.88
N LEU A 441 -4.90 25.04 -31.84
CA LEU A 441 -4.21 25.20 -33.12
C LEU A 441 -5.05 26.08 -34.06
N ALA A 442 -4.54 27.27 -34.39
CA ALA A 442 -5.13 28.20 -35.35
C ALA A 442 -4.37 28.13 -36.67
N ARG A 443 -5.07 28.28 -37.79
CA ARG A 443 -4.42 28.37 -39.11
C ARG A 443 -3.87 29.78 -39.31
N SER A 444 -2.60 29.88 -39.72
CA SER A 444 -1.96 31.14 -40.08
C SER A 444 -2.71 31.86 -41.22
N ASP A 445 -2.62 33.19 -41.25
CA ASP A 445 -3.26 34.01 -42.30
C ASP A 445 -2.49 34.00 -43.63
N GLY A 446 -1.28 33.42 -43.67
CA GLY A 446 -0.45 33.31 -44.88
C GLY A 446 -0.90 32.25 -45.90
N LYS A 447 -0.27 32.26 -47.09
CA LYS A 447 -0.54 31.31 -48.19
C LYS A 447 -0.17 29.85 -47.86
N SER A 448 0.73 29.64 -46.91
CA SER A 448 1.14 28.30 -46.44
C SER A 448 0.29 27.87 -45.24
N LEU A 449 -0.18 26.61 -45.24
CA LEU A 449 -0.96 25.97 -44.16
C LEU A 449 -0.12 25.73 -42.90
N THR A 450 0.39 26.80 -42.28
CA THR A 450 1.09 26.73 -41.00
C THR A 450 0.12 26.83 -39.85
N LEU A 451 0.26 25.94 -38.87
CA LEU A 451 -0.55 25.92 -37.65
C LEU A 451 0.16 26.65 -36.52
N LEU A 452 -0.50 27.65 -35.96
CA LEU A 452 -0.03 28.46 -34.84
C LEU A 452 -0.69 27.97 -33.56
N LYS A 453 0.11 27.80 -32.49
CA LYS A 453 -0.44 27.57 -31.15
C LYS A 453 -0.98 28.90 -30.63
N THR A 454 -2.26 28.94 -30.31
CA THR A 454 -2.95 30.07 -29.69
C THR A 454 -3.56 29.62 -28.37
N TYR A 455 -3.92 30.56 -27.50
CA TYR A 455 -4.50 30.26 -26.20
C TYR A 455 -5.73 31.14 -25.97
N VAL A 456 -6.62 30.70 -25.09
CA VAL A 456 -7.78 31.49 -24.65
C VAL A 456 -7.53 31.92 -23.22
N CYS A 457 -7.48 33.24 -23.01
CA CYS A 457 -7.51 33.80 -21.67
C CYS A 457 -8.96 33.79 -21.19
N VAL A 458 -9.22 33.05 -20.12
CA VAL A 458 -10.55 32.84 -19.54
C VAL A 458 -10.68 33.70 -18.31
N PHE A 459 -11.65 34.62 -18.32
CA PHE A 459 -12.05 35.40 -17.15
C PHE A 459 -13.38 34.86 -16.64
N THR A 460 -13.44 34.51 -15.36
CA THR A 460 -14.64 33.92 -14.74
C THR A 460 -15.08 34.75 -13.54
N CYS A 461 -16.35 35.12 -13.45
CA CYS A 461 -16.88 35.81 -12.29
C CYS A 461 -17.12 34.82 -11.13
N MET A 462 -16.65 35.15 -9.93
CA MET A 462 -16.85 34.30 -8.75
C MET A 462 -18.30 34.29 -8.25
N VAL A 463 -18.99 35.43 -8.37
CA VAL A 463 -20.35 35.67 -7.87
C VAL A 463 -21.38 34.96 -8.74
N VAL A 464 -21.57 35.42 -9.97
CA VAL A 464 -22.63 34.94 -10.89
C VAL A 464 -22.16 33.85 -11.86
N ARG A 465 -20.88 33.44 -11.78
CA ARG A 465 -20.26 32.42 -12.67
C ARG A 465 -20.30 32.78 -14.15
N THR A 466 -20.45 34.05 -14.52
CA THR A 466 -20.32 34.50 -15.90
C THR A 466 -18.90 34.29 -16.41
N ILE A 467 -18.73 34.05 -17.70
CA ILE A 467 -17.42 33.93 -18.35
C ILE A 467 -17.22 35.04 -19.38
N HIS A 468 -15.97 35.43 -19.59
CA HIS A 468 -15.52 36.29 -20.69
C HIS A 468 -14.26 35.66 -21.30
N LEU A 469 -14.25 35.48 -22.63
CA LEU A 469 -13.21 34.75 -23.35
C LEU A 469 -12.42 35.68 -24.28
N GLU A 470 -11.09 35.62 -24.21
CA GLU A 470 -10.20 36.41 -25.06
C GLU A 470 -9.16 35.53 -25.74
N LEU A 471 -9.14 35.52 -27.07
CA LEU A 471 -8.10 34.82 -27.83
C LEU A 471 -6.77 35.58 -27.72
N VAL A 472 -5.70 34.88 -27.35
CA VAL A 472 -4.33 35.39 -27.28
C VAL A 472 -3.39 34.54 -28.14
N PRO A 473 -2.36 35.16 -28.77
CA PRO A 473 -1.41 34.41 -29.60
C PRO A 473 -0.46 33.56 -28.76
N ASP A 474 -0.13 33.99 -27.55
CA ASP A 474 0.80 33.32 -26.65
C ASP A 474 0.43 33.58 -25.18
N MET A 475 1.05 32.83 -24.28
CA MET A 475 0.88 32.98 -22.83
C MET A 475 1.87 34.03 -22.25
N THR A 476 2.29 35.03 -23.01
CA THR A 476 3.23 36.06 -22.51
C THR A 476 2.52 37.12 -21.68
N VAL A 477 3.29 37.87 -20.88
CA VAL A 477 2.76 38.95 -20.03
C VAL A 477 2.10 40.04 -20.88
N HIS A 478 2.68 40.39 -22.03
CA HIS A 478 2.12 41.41 -22.91
C HIS A 478 0.79 40.99 -23.52
N SER A 479 0.67 39.74 -23.98
CA SER A 479 -0.58 39.20 -24.50
C SER A 479 -1.66 39.13 -23.43
N PHE A 480 -1.30 38.71 -22.21
CA PHE A 480 -2.20 38.74 -21.07
C PHE A 480 -2.68 40.15 -20.73
N LEU A 481 -1.77 41.13 -20.61
CA LEU A 481 -2.14 42.52 -20.28
C LEU A 481 -3.05 43.14 -21.36
N ARG A 482 -2.83 42.82 -22.64
CA ARG A 482 -3.74 43.24 -23.73
C ARG A 482 -5.12 42.60 -23.59
N ALA A 483 -5.20 41.31 -23.25
CA ALA A 483 -6.47 40.64 -22.97
C ALA A 483 -7.19 41.24 -21.75
N LEU A 484 -6.45 41.49 -20.67
CA LEU A 484 -6.98 42.12 -19.45
C LEU A 484 -7.51 43.53 -19.72
N ARG A 485 -6.81 44.33 -20.54
CA ARG A 485 -7.31 45.66 -20.95
C ARG A 485 -8.63 45.55 -21.71
N ARG A 486 -8.72 44.64 -22.69
CA ARG A 486 -9.96 44.39 -23.45
C ARG A 486 -11.10 43.91 -22.56
N PHE A 487 -10.81 43.07 -21.57
CA PHE A 487 -11.76 42.64 -20.55
C PHE A 487 -12.26 43.84 -19.73
N ILE A 488 -11.34 44.62 -19.13
CA ILE A 488 -11.68 45.78 -18.29
C ILE A 488 -12.52 46.81 -19.06
N SER A 489 -12.18 47.07 -20.33
CA SER A 489 -12.93 48.00 -21.17
C SER A 489 -14.37 47.55 -21.45
N ARG A 490 -14.67 46.25 -21.41
CA ARG A 490 -16.02 45.72 -21.67
C ARG A 490 -16.81 45.40 -20.41
N ARG A 491 -16.14 44.95 -19.34
CA ARG A 491 -16.77 44.38 -18.15
C ARG A 491 -16.53 45.20 -16.88
N GLY A 492 -15.71 46.26 -16.97
CA GLY A 492 -15.31 47.07 -15.82
C GLY A 492 -14.08 46.51 -15.11
N ARG A 493 -13.53 47.32 -14.19
CA ARG A 493 -12.31 46.97 -13.45
C ARG A 493 -12.65 46.04 -12.27
N PRO A 494 -12.03 44.85 -12.16
CA PRO A 494 -12.24 43.96 -11.03
C PRO A 494 -11.60 44.52 -9.74
N ARG A 495 -12.18 44.19 -8.58
CA ARG A 495 -11.59 44.46 -7.26
C ARG A 495 -10.56 43.40 -6.88
N LEU A 496 -10.83 42.13 -7.20
CA LEU A 496 -9.91 41.01 -7.01
C LEU A 496 -9.73 40.25 -8.31
N LEU A 497 -8.47 39.97 -8.63
CA LEU A 497 -8.09 39.05 -9.69
C LEU A 497 -7.35 37.87 -9.04
N GLN A 498 -7.96 36.70 -9.07
CA GLN A 498 -7.37 35.45 -8.62
C GLN A 498 -6.89 34.63 -9.82
N SER A 499 -5.69 34.08 -9.75
CA SER A 499 -5.14 33.17 -10.77
C SER A 499 -4.41 32.01 -10.10
N ASP A 500 -3.97 31.04 -10.89
CA ASP A 500 -3.00 30.04 -10.46
C ASP A 500 -1.57 30.63 -10.37
N ASN A 501 -0.60 29.80 -9.98
CA ASN A 501 0.81 30.19 -9.86
C ASN A 501 1.56 30.22 -11.20
N PHE A 502 0.87 30.39 -12.33
CA PHE A 502 1.52 30.47 -13.62
C PHE A 502 2.44 31.69 -13.71
N ARG A 503 3.65 31.52 -14.27
CA ARG A 503 4.71 32.54 -14.27
C ARG A 503 4.26 33.87 -14.86
N THR A 504 3.42 33.83 -15.89
CA THR A 504 2.91 35.02 -16.57
C THR A 504 2.04 35.88 -15.67
N PHE A 505 1.16 35.29 -14.86
CA PHE A 505 0.30 36.04 -13.94
C PHE A 505 1.10 36.63 -12.78
N HIS A 506 2.08 35.88 -12.25
CA HIS A 506 3.02 36.38 -11.25
C HIS A 506 3.80 37.60 -11.74
N LEU A 507 4.32 37.55 -12.98
CA LEU A 507 5.04 38.68 -13.57
C LEU A 507 4.11 39.86 -13.88
N ALA A 508 2.89 39.59 -14.38
CA ALA A 508 1.88 40.62 -14.63
C ALA A 508 1.49 41.36 -13.33
N SER A 509 1.45 40.67 -12.20
CA SER A 509 1.12 41.29 -10.89
C SER A 509 2.08 42.41 -10.51
N ARG A 510 3.36 42.34 -10.91
CA ARG A 510 4.34 43.42 -10.69
C ARG A 510 4.01 44.72 -11.42
N PHE A 511 3.33 44.61 -12.57
CA PHE A 511 2.85 45.75 -13.34
C PHE A 511 1.50 46.29 -12.83
N LEU A 512 0.86 45.60 -11.89
CA LEU A 512 -0.44 45.92 -11.30
C LEU A 512 -0.26 46.26 -9.81
N LYS A 513 0.07 47.52 -9.47
CA LYS A 513 0.17 48.01 -8.07
C LYS A 513 -1.22 47.99 -7.34
N PRO A 514 -1.29 47.84 -5.99
CA PRO A 514 -1.83 46.66 -5.26
C PRO A 514 -3.33 46.74 -4.83
N PRO A 515 -3.97 45.65 -4.29
CA PRO A 515 -3.37 44.39 -3.81
C PRO A 515 -3.99 43.10 -4.41
N CYS A 516 -3.19 42.33 -5.16
CA CYS A 516 -3.40 40.88 -5.23
C CYS A 516 -2.84 40.27 -3.94
N LYS A 517 -3.70 40.03 -2.94
CA LYS A 517 -3.34 39.18 -1.80
C LYS A 517 -3.38 37.72 -2.25
N SER A 518 -2.25 37.03 -2.24
CA SER A 518 -2.21 35.58 -2.39
C SER A 518 -2.77 34.94 -1.13
N ARG A 519 -4.07 34.66 -1.10
CA ARG A 519 -4.70 33.78 -0.11
C ARG A 519 -4.81 32.36 -0.65
N ASN A 520 -4.73 31.40 0.27
CA ASN A 520 -4.48 29.97 0.08
C ASN A 520 -5.13 29.32 -1.15
N TRP A 521 -4.33 28.49 -1.82
CA TRP A 521 -4.52 27.75 -3.07
C TRP A 521 -5.68 26.74 -3.15
N LYS A 522 -6.62 26.71 -2.19
CA LYS A 522 -7.60 25.61 -2.08
C LYS A 522 -8.87 25.77 -2.95
N CYS A 523 -8.99 26.84 -3.75
CA CYS A 523 -10.23 27.16 -4.48
C CYS A 523 -10.15 27.05 -6.02
N GLY A 524 -9.11 26.43 -6.60
CA GLY A 524 -8.95 26.31 -8.07
C GLY A 524 -10.06 25.55 -8.81
N GLY A 525 -10.76 24.65 -8.13
CA GLY A 525 -11.74 23.77 -8.76
C GLY A 525 -13.00 24.45 -9.32
N TYR A 526 -13.32 25.70 -8.95
CA TYR A 526 -14.56 26.33 -9.41
C TYR A 526 -14.52 26.82 -10.86
N TRP A 527 -13.36 27.22 -11.37
CA TRP A 527 -13.21 27.67 -12.76
C TRP A 527 -12.66 26.58 -13.69
N GLU A 528 -11.99 25.55 -13.16
CA GLU A 528 -11.59 24.35 -13.92
C GLU A 528 -12.77 23.68 -14.65
N ARG A 529 -13.94 23.61 -14.01
CA ARG A 529 -15.14 23.07 -14.66
C ARG A 529 -15.62 23.94 -15.81
N LEU A 530 -15.54 25.26 -15.68
CA LEU A 530 -15.89 26.18 -16.77
C LEU A 530 -14.90 26.06 -17.92
N VAL A 531 -13.61 25.93 -17.63
CA VAL A 531 -12.56 25.64 -18.63
C VAL A 531 -12.85 24.32 -19.35
N ARG A 532 -13.33 23.29 -18.64
CA ARG A 532 -13.78 22.04 -19.26
C ARG A 532 -14.99 22.25 -20.18
N SER A 533 -16.01 23.00 -19.75
CA SER A 533 -17.17 23.34 -20.60
C SER A 533 -16.75 24.09 -21.87
N ILE A 534 -15.81 25.02 -21.76
CA ILE A 534 -15.25 25.77 -22.90
C ILE A 534 -14.54 24.81 -23.86
N LYS A 535 -13.66 23.93 -23.36
CA LYS A 535 -12.96 22.94 -24.20
C LYS A 535 -13.92 21.98 -24.91
N VAL A 536 -14.97 21.55 -24.22
CA VAL A 536 -16.01 20.68 -24.81
C VAL A 536 -16.76 21.42 -25.91
N ALA A 537 -17.22 22.65 -25.66
CA ALA A 537 -17.90 23.47 -26.66
C ALA A 537 -17.00 23.74 -27.88
N LEU A 538 -15.72 24.09 -27.66
CA LEU A 538 -14.75 24.28 -28.72
C LEU A 538 -14.55 23.02 -29.56
N ASN A 539 -14.44 21.84 -28.94
CA ASN A 539 -14.32 20.57 -29.66
C ASN A 539 -15.57 20.26 -30.50
N TYR A 540 -16.77 20.57 -30.01
CA TYR A 540 -18.01 20.37 -30.77
C TYR A 540 -18.13 21.32 -31.96
N VAL A 541 -17.76 22.60 -31.79
CA VAL A 541 -17.88 23.61 -32.86
C VAL A 541 -16.78 23.45 -33.90
N LEU A 542 -15.54 23.18 -33.48
CA LEU A 542 -14.39 23.12 -34.39
C LEU A 542 -14.14 21.71 -34.94
N GLY A 543 -14.50 20.65 -34.22
CA GLY A 543 -14.24 19.27 -34.64
C GLY A 543 -12.76 19.03 -34.97
N ARG A 544 -12.45 18.67 -36.22
CA ARG A 544 -11.07 18.53 -36.75
C ARG A 544 -10.59 19.75 -37.54
N CYS A 545 -11.40 20.81 -37.63
CA CYS A 545 -11.12 21.98 -38.46
C CYS A 545 -10.24 23.00 -37.72
N HIS A 546 -9.24 23.53 -38.43
CA HIS A 546 -8.35 24.58 -37.93
C HIS A 546 -8.80 25.94 -38.47
N ALA A 547 -9.50 26.70 -37.64
CA ALA A 547 -10.00 28.03 -38.01
C ALA A 547 -8.89 29.10 -37.94
N LYS A 548 -9.06 30.16 -38.73
CA LYS A 548 -8.21 31.37 -38.64
C LYS A 548 -8.48 32.10 -37.32
N PRO A 549 -7.53 32.88 -36.77
CA PRO A 549 -7.71 33.60 -35.50
C PRO A 549 -8.96 34.46 -35.46
N ASP A 550 -9.33 35.13 -36.55
CA ASP A 550 -10.54 35.95 -36.63
C ASP A 550 -11.83 35.14 -36.49
N LYS A 551 -11.93 34.02 -37.21
CA LYS A 551 -13.04 33.07 -37.05
C LYS A 551 -13.10 32.47 -35.65
N LEU A 552 -11.94 32.15 -35.07
CA LEU A 552 -11.86 31.65 -33.69
C LEU A 552 -12.37 32.67 -32.67
N ARG A 553 -12.13 33.97 -32.87
CA ARG A 553 -12.71 35.02 -32.01
C ARG A 553 -14.23 35.02 -32.06
N THR A 554 -14.81 34.88 -33.25
CA THR A 554 -16.26 34.80 -33.42
C THR A 554 -16.85 33.58 -32.72
N VAL A 555 -16.24 32.41 -32.92
CA VAL A 555 -16.64 31.16 -32.25
C VAL A 555 -16.56 31.30 -30.72
N LEU A 556 -15.51 31.95 -30.20
CA LEU A 556 -15.38 32.19 -28.77
C LEU A 556 -16.48 33.11 -28.22
N CYS A 557 -16.91 34.13 -28.97
CA CYS A 557 -18.05 34.97 -28.59
C CYS A 557 -19.36 34.16 -28.52
N GLU A 558 -19.59 33.26 -29.47
CA GLU A 558 -20.78 32.39 -29.48
C GLU A 558 -20.76 31.40 -28.30
N ILE A 559 -19.60 30.80 -28.03
CA ILE A 559 -19.40 29.89 -26.90
C ILE A 559 -19.57 30.64 -25.57
N GLU A 560 -19.05 31.87 -25.47
CA GLU A 560 -19.24 32.73 -24.31
C GLU A 560 -20.72 32.98 -24.04
N ALA A 561 -21.49 33.37 -25.05
CA ALA A 561 -22.94 33.58 -24.93
C ALA A 561 -23.65 32.31 -24.46
N ARG A 562 -23.41 31.17 -25.13
CA ARG A 562 -24.08 29.90 -24.79
C ARG A 562 -23.74 29.38 -23.40
N ILE A 563 -22.50 29.55 -22.96
CA ILE A 563 -22.14 29.17 -21.60
C ILE A 563 -22.80 30.13 -20.61
N ASN A 564 -22.91 31.42 -20.91
CA ASN A 564 -23.58 32.39 -20.06
C ASN A 564 -25.12 32.24 -20.03
N ASP A 565 -25.74 31.53 -20.98
CA ASP A 565 -27.19 31.22 -20.98
C ASP A 565 -27.55 29.96 -20.18
N ARG A 566 -26.57 29.29 -19.56
CA ARG A 566 -26.84 28.07 -18.80
C ARG A 566 -27.64 28.36 -17.51
N PRO A 567 -28.54 27.47 -17.08
CA PRO A 567 -29.33 27.68 -15.86
C PRO A 567 -28.46 27.59 -14.59
N LEU A 568 -28.58 28.58 -13.70
CA LEU A 568 -28.05 28.57 -12.33
C LEU A 568 -29.04 27.97 -11.33
N THR A 569 -30.33 28.06 -11.64
CA THR A 569 -31.43 27.53 -10.83
C THR A 569 -32.06 26.31 -11.49
N ILE A 570 -32.97 25.65 -10.79
CA ILE A 570 -33.65 24.46 -11.31
C ILE A 570 -34.51 24.87 -12.49
N VAL A 571 -34.33 24.19 -13.63
CA VAL A 571 -35.27 24.28 -14.74
C VAL A 571 -36.50 23.47 -14.33
N SER A 572 -37.64 24.14 -14.19
CA SER A 572 -38.90 23.46 -13.91
C SER A 572 -39.50 22.87 -15.18
N ASP A 573 -40.20 21.76 -15.03
CA ASP A 573 -40.96 21.11 -16.10
C ASP A 573 -42.40 21.66 -16.20
N ARG A 574 -42.79 22.60 -15.31
CA ARG A 574 -44.12 23.22 -15.32
C ARG A 574 -44.11 24.50 -16.15
N PRO A 575 -45.09 24.71 -17.04
CA PRO A 575 -45.15 25.90 -17.90
C PRO A 575 -45.40 27.20 -17.12
N ASP A 576 -45.98 27.12 -15.91
CA ASP A 576 -46.30 28.28 -15.07
C ASP A 576 -45.13 28.70 -14.14
N ASP A 577 -44.06 27.90 -14.07
CA ASP A 577 -42.93 28.18 -13.20
C ASP A 577 -41.97 29.20 -13.85
N GLN A 578 -41.30 30.00 -13.01
CA GLN A 578 -40.38 31.03 -13.47
C GLN A 578 -39.20 30.43 -14.25
N LEU A 579 -38.79 31.12 -15.33
CA LEU A 579 -37.61 30.75 -16.11
C LEU A 579 -36.37 30.69 -15.21
N ALA A 580 -35.55 29.67 -15.43
CA ALA A 580 -34.34 29.49 -14.66
C ALA A 580 -33.38 30.67 -14.86
N LEU A 581 -32.94 31.29 -13.76
CA LEU A 581 -31.94 32.34 -13.78
C LEU A 581 -30.66 31.86 -14.47
N THR A 582 -30.13 32.66 -15.39
CA THR A 582 -28.87 32.41 -16.10
C THR A 582 -27.82 33.46 -15.74
N PRO A 583 -26.52 33.18 -15.89
CA PRO A 583 -25.48 34.21 -15.79
C PRO A 583 -25.72 35.41 -16.72
N ALA A 584 -26.29 35.20 -17.90
CA ALA A 584 -26.61 36.24 -18.86
C ALA A 584 -27.63 37.26 -18.32
N HIS A 585 -28.63 36.81 -17.56
CA HIS A 585 -29.60 37.72 -16.91
C HIS A 585 -28.88 38.74 -16.00
N PHE A 586 -27.81 38.34 -15.31
CA PHE A 586 -27.01 39.25 -14.48
C PHE A 586 -26.06 40.15 -15.27
N LEU A 587 -25.68 39.77 -16.50
CA LEU A 587 -24.81 40.58 -17.37
C LEU A 587 -25.58 41.63 -18.16
N ILE A 588 -26.74 41.25 -18.66
CA ILE A 588 -27.54 42.03 -19.61
C ILE A 588 -28.69 42.74 -18.88
N GLY A 589 -29.07 42.25 -17.69
CA GLY A 589 -30.20 42.78 -16.91
C GLY A 589 -31.56 42.45 -17.53
N ARG A 590 -31.63 41.44 -18.38
CA ARG A 590 -32.83 41.00 -19.12
C ARG A 590 -32.89 39.49 -19.19
#